data_AF-A0A223U9D3-F1
#
_entry.id   AF-A0A223U9D3-F1
#
_cell.length_a   1.000
_cell.length_b   1.000
_cell.length_c   1.000
_cell.angle_alpha   90.00
_cell.angle_beta   90.00
_cell.angle_gamma   90.00
#
_symmetry.space_group_name_H-M   'P 1'
#
loop_
_entity.id
_entity.type
_entity.pdbx_description
1 polymer ?
#
loop_
_entity_poly.entity_id
_entity_poly.type
_entity_poly.pdbx_seq_one_letter_code
_entity_poly.pdbx_strand_id
1 'polypeptide(L)'
;MCGVCGLLDNGPQWSDPLRQDIPLRQLRLRQLALLNRTLKPWRLSLTEFHGQWLLASPTGQQVLVHSLDRLWKEAEKMLHQAIDPLDDAWLASLEAKGEAYAC
;
A
#
# COMPACT_ATOMS: atom_id res chain seq x y z
N MET A 1 10.19 -14.55 8.26
CA MET A 1 10.83 -15.82 8.68
C MET A 1 11.51 -16.45 7.46
N CYS A 2 12.66 -17.10 7.71
CA CYS A 2 13.56 -17.92 6.87
C CYS A 2 14.01 -17.41 5.47
N GLY A 3 15.18 -16.76 5.45
CA GLY A 3 15.95 -16.39 4.26
C GLY A 3 16.69 -17.56 3.60
N VAL A 4 15.94 -18.49 3.01
CA VAL A 4 16.47 -19.44 1.99
C VAL A 4 15.97 -19.08 0.58
N CYS A 5 14.85 -18.38 0.47
CA CYS A 5 14.34 -17.86 -0.80
C CYS A 5 15.03 -16.58 -1.31
N GLY A 6 16.02 -16.02 -0.57
CA GLY A 6 16.73 -14.78 -0.95
C GLY A 6 18.24 -14.92 -1.16
N LEU A 7 18.82 -16.12 -1.04
CA LEU A 7 20.28 -16.31 -1.08
C LEU A 7 20.85 -16.40 -2.53
N LEU A 8 20.00 -16.40 -3.55
CA LEU A 8 20.41 -16.36 -4.97
C LEU A 8 20.00 -15.07 -5.68
N ASP A 9 19.41 -14.09 -4.98
CA ASP A 9 18.70 -12.99 -5.60
C ASP A 9 19.57 -11.73 -5.75
N ASN A 10 20.60 -11.84 -6.60
CA ASN A 10 21.08 -10.67 -7.35
C ASN A 10 20.24 -10.47 -8.63
N GLY A 11 19.05 -11.08 -8.67
CA GLY A 11 18.06 -10.99 -9.73
C GLY A 11 16.83 -10.16 -9.30
N PRO A 12 15.91 -9.91 -10.24
CA PRO A 12 14.64 -9.29 -9.92
C PRO A 12 13.80 -10.26 -9.08
N GLN A 13 13.50 -9.89 -7.83
CA GLN A 13 12.48 -10.52 -6.99
C GLN A 13 11.20 -10.72 -7.82
N TRP A 14 10.92 -11.96 -8.20
CA TRP A 14 9.83 -12.38 -9.09
C TRP A 14 8.43 -11.97 -8.62
N SER A 15 8.28 -11.58 -7.35
CA SER A 15 7.04 -11.12 -6.76
C SER A 15 6.90 -9.59 -6.69
N ASP A 16 7.89 -8.81 -7.16
CA ASP A 16 7.84 -7.34 -7.15
C ASP A 16 7.66 -6.79 -8.58
N PRO A 17 6.41 -6.66 -9.06
CA PRO A 17 6.13 -6.13 -10.40
C PRO A 17 6.54 -4.66 -10.55
N LEU A 18 6.87 -3.97 -9.45
CA LEU A 18 7.33 -2.58 -9.48
C LEU A 18 8.84 -2.48 -9.69
N ARG A 19 9.59 -3.58 -9.57
CA ARG A 19 11.05 -3.61 -9.70
C ARG A 19 11.45 -3.74 -11.17
N GLN A 20 11.38 -2.62 -11.87
CA GLN A 20 11.92 -2.43 -13.22
C GLN A 20 12.89 -1.25 -13.18
N ASP A 21 14.17 -1.49 -12.90
CA ASP A 21 15.31 -0.52 -13.02
C ASP A 21 15.07 0.93 -12.54
N ILE A 22 14.17 1.14 -11.58
CA ILE A 22 13.80 2.46 -11.08
C ILE A 22 14.55 2.79 -9.78
N PRO A 23 14.93 4.06 -9.56
CA PRO A 23 15.52 4.50 -8.29
C PRO A 23 14.61 4.17 -7.11
N LEU A 24 15.20 3.76 -5.97
CA LEU A 24 14.46 3.36 -4.76
C LEU A 24 13.43 4.40 -4.30
N ARG A 25 13.77 5.70 -4.43
CA ARG A 25 12.85 6.80 -4.13
C ARG A 25 11.60 6.80 -5.02
N GLN A 26 11.78 6.56 -6.31
CA GLN A 26 10.67 6.50 -7.27
C GLN A 26 9.79 5.28 -7.02
N LEU A 27 10.38 4.14 -6.68
CA LEU A 27 9.65 2.94 -6.28
C LEU A 27 8.78 3.21 -5.05
N ARG A 28 9.31 3.88 -4.01
CA ARG A 28 8.53 4.28 -2.82
C ARG A 28 7.36 5.21 -3.15
N LEU A 29 7.57 6.20 -4.02
CA LEU A 29 6.49 7.12 -4.43
C LEU A 29 5.42 6.40 -5.26
N ARG A 30 5.81 5.44 -6.10
CA ARG A 30 4.86 4.58 -6.83
C ARG A 30 4.05 3.71 -5.87
N GLN A 31 4.70 3.07 -4.89
CA GLN A 31 4.03 2.32 -3.83
C GLN A 31 3.06 3.22 -3.05
N LEU A 32 3.49 4.41 -2.64
CA LEU A 32 2.65 5.39 -1.96
C LEU A 32 1.41 5.76 -2.78
N ALA A 33 1.56 5.99 -4.08
CA ALA A 33 0.46 6.32 -4.97
C ALA A 33 -0.54 5.15 -5.10
N LEU A 34 -0.05 3.92 -5.21
CA LEU A 34 -0.90 2.72 -5.23
C LEU A 34 -1.65 2.54 -3.91
N LEU A 35 -0.97 2.67 -2.78
CA LEU A 35 -1.59 2.56 -1.45
C LEU A 35 -2.64 3.65 -1.22
N ASN A 36 -2.40 4.88 -1.67
CA ASN A 36 -3.43 5.92 -1.59
C ASN A 36 -4.66 5.62 -2.44
N ARG A 37 -4.51 4.94 -3.57
CA ARG A 37 -5.65 4.52 -4.40
C ARG A 37 -6.47 3.45 -3.69
N THR A 38 -5.81 2.46 -3.08
CA THR A 38 -6.47 1.38 -2.35
C THR A 38 -7.19 1.91 -1.11
N LEU A 39 -6.62 2.90 -0.40
CA LEU A 39 -7.19 3.49 0.81
C LEU A 39 -8.33 4.49 0.58
N LYS A 40 -8.52 4.95 -0.66
CA LYS A 40 -9.50 5.99 -1.04
C LYS A 40 -10.95 5.70 -0.61
N PRO A 41 -11.49 4.46 -0.68
CA PRO A 41 -12.85 4.15 -0.24
C PRO A 41 -13.10 4.48 1.24
N TRP A 42 -12.08 4.31 2.08
CA TRP A 42 -12.15 4.59 3.51
C TRP A 42 -11.76 6.03 3.87
N ARG A 43 -11.54 6.89 2.88
CA ARG A 43 -11.11 8.29 3.05
C ARG A 43 -9.81 8.44 3.86
N LEU A 44 -9.02 7.37 3.92
CA LEU A 44 -7.70 7.38 4.55
C LEU A 44 -6.67 7.85 3.53
N SER A 45 -5.67 8.59 4.00
CA SER A 45 -4.57 9.06 3.17
C SER A 45 -3.23 8.70 3.79
N LEU A 46 -2.30 8.26 2.94
CA LEU A 46 -0.92 7.97 3.29
C LEU A 46 -0.01 9.08 2.76
N THR A 47 0.88 9.61 3.59
CA THR A 47 1.93 10.54 3.18
C THR A 47 3.30 10.00 3.52
N GLU A 48 4.31 10.37 2.73
CA GLU A 48 5.70 10.02 3.03
C GLU A 48 6.26 11.00 4.06
N PHE A 49 6.87 10.46 5.12
CA PHE A 49 7.45 11.23 6.21
C PHE A 49 8.80 10.63 6.61
N HIS A 50 9.89 11.27 6.18
CA HIS A 50 11.28 10.89 6.53
C HIS A 50 11.59 9.41 6.34
N GLY A 51 11.11 8.79 5.27
CA GLY A 51 11.32 7.38 4.97
C GLY A 51 10.35 6.41 5.68
N GLN A 52 9.38 6.93 6.41
CA GLN A 52 8.22 6.21 6.94
C GLN A 52 6.93 6.67 6.25
N TRP A 53 5.83 5.99 6.54
CA TRP A 53 4.50 6.38 6.08
C TRP A 53 3.68 6.93 7.23
N LEU A 54 3.03 8.06 6.99
CA LEU A 54 2.08 8.64 7.92
C LEU A 54 0.68 8.37 7.40
N LEU A 55 -0.08 7.57 8.14
CA LEU A 55 -1.49 7.32 7.88
C LEU A 55 -2.32 8.40 8.56
N ALA A 56 -3.16 9.10 7.80
CA ALA A 56 -4.08 10.10 8.30
C ALA A 56 -5.53 9.73 8.01
N SER A 57 -6.40 10.02 8.98
CA SER A 57 -7.84 9.80 8.91
C SER A 57 -8.60 11.12 8.74
N PRO A 58 -9.85 11.08 8.23
CA PRO A 58 -10.68 12.27 8.12
C PRO A 58 -11.09 12.85 9.48
N THR A 59 -10.95 12.09 10.58
CA THR A 59 -11.20 12.54 11.96
C THR A 59 -10.01 13.29 12.57
N GLY A 60 -8.90 13.42 11.84
CA GLY A 60 -7.70 14.12 12.29
C GLY A 60 -6.69 13.23 13.03
N GLN A 61 -7.01 11.96 13.28
CA GLN A 61 -6.06 11.01 13.85
C GLN A 61 -4.96 10.68 12.82
N GLN A 62 -3.71 10.64 13.28
CA GLN A 62 -2.54 10.34 12.46
C GLN A 62 -1.65 9.31 13.17
N VAL A 63 -1.11 8.34 12.41
CA VAL A 63 -0.27 7.27 12.96
C VAL A 63 0.91 7.01 12.01
N LEU A 64 2.11 6.87 12.58
CA LEU A 64 3.29 6.45 11.83
C LEU A 64 3.30 4.93 11.63
N VAL A 65 3.48 4.53 10.38
CA VAL A 65 3.45 3.16 9.90
C VAL A 65 4.73 2.87 9.13
N HIS A 66 5.33 1.72 9.40
CA HIS A 66 6.60 1.30 8.79
C HIS A 66 6.46 0.08 7.87
N SER A 67 5.29 -0.54 7.82
CA SER A 67 5.05 -1.77 7.06
C SER A 67 3.58 -1.91 6.67
N LEU A 68 3.33 -2.69 5.63
CA LEU A 68 1.98 -2.89 5.08
C LEU A 68 1.06 -3.64 6.07
N ASP A 69 1.58 -4.62 6.81
CA ASP A 69 0.81 -5.34 7.84
C ASP A 69 0.34 -4.41 8.97
N ARG A 70 1.19 -3.46 9.37
CA ARG A 70 0.83 -2.46 10.38
C ARG A 70 -0.15 -1.44 9.82
N LEU A 71 -0.05 -1.09 8.53
CA LEU A 71 -0.98 -0.18 7.86
C LEU A 71 -2.43 -0.64 8.02
N TRP A 72 -2.71 -1.89 7.68
CA TRP A 72 -4.07 -2.44 7.75
C TRP A 72 -4.59 -2.48 9.18
N LYS A 73 -3.78 -2.96 10.13
CA LYS A 73 -4.17 -2.98 11.55
C LYS A 73 -4.49 -1.60 12.10
N GLU A 74 -3.72 -0.58 11.75
CA GLU A 74 -4.00 0.79 12.20
C GLU A 74 -5.22 1.37 11.48
N ALA A 75 -5.41 1.08 10.19
CA ALA A 75 -6.61 1.48 9.46
C ALA A 75 -7.89 0.88 10.08
N GLU A 76 -7.88 -0.40 10.43
CA GLU A 76 -9.02 -1.07 11.11
C GLU A 76 -9.34 -0.41 12.46
N LYS A 77 -8.30 -0.10 13.25
CA LYS A 77 -8.47 0.60 14.53
C LYS A 77 -9.07 1.99 14.35
N MET A 78 -8.61 2.74 13.33
CA MET A 78 -9.10 4.11 13.06
C MET A 78 -10.54 4.12 12.54
N LEU A 79 -10.94 3.10 11.79
CA LEU A 79 -12.29 2.98 11.24
C LEU A 79 -13.26 2.25 12.18
N HIS A 80 -12.76 1.61 13.23
CA HIS A 80 -13.52 0.70 14.11
C HIS A 80 -14.26 -0.40 13.33
N GLN A 81 -13.70 -0.82 12.20
CA GLN A 81 -14.27 -1.81 11.28
C GLN A 81 -13.16 -2.71 10.74
N ALA A 82 -13.43 -4.01 10.64
CA ALA A 82 -12.52 -4.94 9.98
C ALA A 82 -12.45 -4.62 8.48
N ILE A 83 -11.22 -4.56 7.95
CA ILE A 83 -10.97 -4.29 6.55
C ILE A 83 -10.49 -5.59 5.93
N ASP A 84 -11.27 -6.16 5.02
CA ASP A 84 -10.79 -7.25 4.20
C ASP A 84 -10.18 -6.68 2.90
N PRO A 85 -8.84 -6.69 2.74
CA PRO A 85 -8.18 -6.22 1.52
C PRO A 85 -8.33 -7.18 0.35
N LEU A 86 -9.02 -8.32 0.51
CA LEU A 86 -9.33 -9.27 -0.57
C LEU A 86 -10.83 -9.42 -0.78
N ASP A 87 -11.65 -8.50 -0.26
CA ASP A 87 -13.08 -8.48 -0.49
C ASP A 87 -13.39 -8.32 -1.99
N ASP A 88 -14.20 -9.22 -2.55
CA ASP A 88 -14.52 -9.26 -3.98
C ASP A 88 -15.18 -7.96 -4.45
N ALA A 89 -16.06 -7.37 -3.63
CA ALA A 89 -16.73 -6.12 -3.94
C ALA A 89 -15.72 -4.96 -4.00
N TRP A 90 -14.73 -4.96 -3.11
CA TRP A 90 -13.66 -3.98 -3.11
C TRP A 90 -12.73 -4.15 -4.32
N LEU A 91 -12.31 -5.38 -4.64
CA LEU A 91 -11.47 -5.68 -5.80
C LEU A 91 -12.14 -5.26 -7.10
N ALA A 92 -13.42 -5.59 -7.29
CA ALA A 92 -14.20 -5.15 -8.45
C ALA A 92 -14.26 -3.62 -8.57
N SER A 93 -14.32 -2.90 -7.44
CA SER A 93 -14.30 -1.43 -7.43
C SER A 93 -12.94 -0.84 -7.85
N LEU A 94 -11.85 -1.56 -7.59
CA LEU A 94 -10.50 -1.17 -8.01
C LEU A 94 -10.29 -1.45 -9.49
N GLU A 95 -10.73 -2.61 -9.99
CA GLU A 95 -10.65 -2.97 -11.41
C GLU A 95 -11.42 -1.98 -12.28
N ALA A 96 -12.68 -1.70 -11.92
CA ALA A 96 -13.50 -0.72 -12.61
C ALA A 96 -12.87 0.69 -12.66
N LYS A 97 -12.09 1.05 -11.64
CA LYS A 97 -11.32 2.31 -11.62
C LYS A 97 -10.01 2.20 -12.40
N GLY A 98 -9.33 1.06 -12.36
CA GLY A 98 -8.08 0.81 -13.10
C GLY A 98 -8.29 0.92 -14.61
N GLU A 99 -9.39 0.39 -15.11
CA GLU A 99 -9.78 0.46 -16.53
C GLU A 99 -10.08 1.92 -16.96
N ALA A 100 -10.68 2.71 -16.08
CA ALA A 100 -10.96 4.12 -16.33
C ALA A 100 -9.70 5.02 -16.40
N TYR A 101 -8.55 4.56 -15.91
CA TYR A 101 -7.25 5.24 -16.03
C TYR A 101 -6.38 4.66 -17.15
N ALA A 102 -6.83 3.61 -17.85
CA ALA A 102 -6.14 3.00 -18.99
C ALA A 102 -6.62 3.58 -20.35
N CYS A 103 -7.67 4.40 -20.35
CA CYS A 103 -8.15 5.17 -21.51
C CYS A 103 -7.61 6.61 -21.51
#